data_AF-G0LKM1-F1
#
_entry.id   AF-G0LKM1-F1
#
_cell.length_a   1.000
_cell.length_b   1.000
_cell.length_c   1.000
_cell.angle_alpha   90.00
_cell.angle_beta   90.00
_cell.angle_gamma   90.00
#
_symmetry.space_group_name_H-M   'P 1'
#
loop_
_entity.id
_entity.type
_entity.pdbx_description
1 polymer ?
#
loop_
_entity_poly.entity_id
_entity_poly.type
_entity_poly.pdbx_seq_one_letter_code
_entity_poly.pdbx_strand_id
1 'polypeptide(L)'
;MVSQAEIDRLRLEADTIMTRYRQVETALKEARSKSGDHWETGKLVVTLDTPHQETIEITLNLNSDPASNAQSRYEKAKDLKTELERERDIVGQLAPLPVTPVAYLICYHLNAVEGNYPRSMAGHLDARREQVDELCKKMETAGLLERVESGTVKQRRVKAKQADEVRQHHTYYRLSREGDHLLRFLDEPNGQQNVLRHLPDGHTLIQRLARGGPDYPRMTADELDMEFEYVRHLYRALRQVGLITEYEGSTIKATERKLKPKDETHRKHTYYIVTDRGDEAFRRLEG
;
A
#
# COMPACT_ATOMS: atom_id res chain seq x y z
N MET A 1 9.74 -0.61 -10.58
CA MET A 1 8.33 -0.35 -10.99
C MET A 1 8.10 -0.89 -12.39
N VAL A 2 7.15 -1.82 -12.53
CA VAL A 2 6.61 -2.22 -13.84
C VAL A 2 5.92 -1.01 -14.44
N SER A 3 6.30 -0.58 -15.65
CA SER A 3 5.66 0.56 -16.31
C SER A 3 4.93 0.10 -17.57
N GLN A 4 3.81 0.75 -17.87
CA GLN A 4 3.09 0.54 -19.13
C GLN A 4 4.03 0.75 -20.33
N ALA A 5 4.95 1.71 -20.24
CA ALA A 5 5.96 1.98 -21.27
C ALA A 5 6.90 0.79 -21.51
N GLU A 6 7.29 0.03 -20.48
CA GLU A 6 8.12 -1.17 -20.66
C GLU A 6 7.36 -2.31 -21.35
N ILE A 7 6.08 -2.50 -21.00
CA ILE A 7 5.20 -3.47 -21.66
C ILE A 7 5.03 -3.11 -23.14
N ASP A 8 4.77 -1.84 -23.43
CA ASP A 8 4.59 -1.34 -24.78
C ASP A 8 5.88 -1.46 -25.61
N ARG A 9 7.04 -1.17 -25.01
CA ARG A 9 8.36 -1.38 -25.64
C ARG A 9 8.58 -2.85 -26.01
N LEU A 10 8.32 -3.78 -25.09
CA LEU A 10 8.51 -5.22 -25.34
C LEU A 10 7.61 -5.72 -26.48
N ARG A 11 6.36 -5.22 -26.55
CA ARG A 11 5.43 -5.52 -27.65
C ARG A 11 5.92 -4.94 -28.98
N LEU A 12 6.35 -3.67 -28.98
CA LEU A 12 6.90 -3.02 -30.17
C LEU A 12 8.14 -3.76 -30.70
N GLU A 13 9.05 -4.19 -29.81
CA GLU A 13 10.20 -5.00 -30.19
C GLU A 13 9.77 -6.32 -30.84
N ALA A 14 8.82 -7.03 -30.23
CA ALA A 14 8.30 -8.30 -30.75
C ALA A 14 7.63 -8.13 -32.12
N ASP A 15 6.76 -7.13 -32.27
CA ASP A 15 6.09 -6.79 -33.52
C ASP A 15 7.10 -6.41 -34.61
N THR A 16 8.16 -5.69 -34.24
CA THR A 16 9.25 -5.31 -35.14
C THR A 16 10.04 -6.53 -35.61
N ILE A 17 10.37 -7.46 -34.71
CA ILE A 17 11.02 -8.73 -35.07
C ILE A 17 10.15 -9.51 -36.06
N MET A 18 8.85 -9.62 -35.80
CA MET A 18 7.91 -10.36 -36.65
C MET A 18 7.70 -9.68 -38.01
N THR A 19 7.64 -8.35 -38.06
CA THR A 19 7.45 -7.60 -39.30
C THR A 19 8.73 -7.55 -40.14
N ARG A 20 9.91 -7.62 -39.50
CA ARG A 20 11.24 -7.66 -40.14
C ARG A 20 11.84 -9.08 -40.15
N TYR A 21 10.99 -10.10 -40.12
CA TYR A 21 11.38 -11.50 -39.93
C TYR A 21 12.60 -11.94 -40.75
N ARG A 22 12.59 -11.67 -42.08
CA ARG A 22 13.69 -12.06 -42.98
C ARG A 22 14.99 -11.33 -42.69
N GLN A 23 14.92 -10.04 -42.33
CA GLN A 23 16.10 -9.26 -41.97
C GLN A 23 16.72 -9.81 -40.69
N VAL A 24 15.89 -10.09 -39.68
CA VAL A 24 16.32 -10.69 -38.41
C VAL A 24 16.91 -12.08 -38.63
N GLU A 25 16.26 -12.93 -39.43
CA GLU A 25 16.75 -14.26 -39.76
C GLU A 25 18.12 -14.21 -40.45
N THR A 26 18.29 -13.28 -41.39
CA THR A 26 19.56 -13.08 -42.10
C THR A 26 20.65 -12.60 -41.14
N ALA A 27 20.36 -11.61 -40.31
CA ALA A 27 21.31 -11.10 -39.31
C ALA A 27 21.76 -12.20 -38.33
N LEU A 28 20.84 -13.04 -37.85
CA LEU A 28 21.17 -14.17 -36.97
C LEU A 28 22.03 -15.22 -37.69
N LYS A 29 21.70 -15.57 -38.95
CA LYS A 29 22.51 -16.52 -39.74
C LYS A 29 23.91 -15.97 -40.01
N GLU A 30 24.02 -14.70 -40.34
CA GLU A 30 25.32 -14.05 -40.56
C GLU A 30 26.16 -14.02 -39.28
N ALA A 31 25.57 -13.59 -38.16
CA ALA A 31 26.27 -13.57 -36.87
C ALA A 31 26.81 -14.95 -36.50
N ARG A 32 26.00 -16.02 -36.68
CA ARG A 32 26.43 -17.40 -36.43
C ARG A 32 27.57 -17.91 -37.34
N SER A 33 27.95 -17.17 -38.38
CA SER A 33 29.05 -17.52 -39.29
C SER A 33 30.26 -16.58 -39.20
N LYS A 34 30.16 -15.49 -38.43
CA LYS A 34 31.21 -14.49 -38.24
C LYS A 34 31.76 -14.56 -36.81
N SER A 35 33.05 -14.28 -36.64
CA SER A 35 33.63 -14.08 -35.30
C SER A 35 33.19 -12.74 -34.71
N GLY A 36 32.99 -12.68 -33.39
CA GLY A 36 32.65 -11.43 -32.68
C GLY A 36 32.12 -11.66 -31.26
N ASP A 37 31.96 -10.57 -30.52
CA ASP A 37 31.60 -10.53 -29.09
C ASP A 37 30.23 -11.16 -28.76
N HIS A 38 29.38 -11.35 -29.76
CA HIS A 38 28.09 -12.02 -29.64
C HIS A 38 28.22 -13.51 -29.26
N TRP A 39 29.37 -14.14 -29.51
CA TRP A 39 29.65 -15.51 -29.05
C TRP A 39 29.90 -15.60 -27.55
N GLU A 40 30.48 -14.57 -26.94
CA GLU A 40 30.71 -14.53 -25.49
C GLU A 40 29.41 -14.25 -24.72
N THR A 41 28.55 -13.39 -25.29
CA THR A 41 27.32 -12.94 -24.63
C THR A 41 26.09 -13.77 -24.99
N GLY A 42 26.14 -14.54 -26.09
CA GLY A 42 24.99 -15.23 -26.67
C GLY A 42 23.93 -14.28 -27.23
N LYS A 43 24.26 -13.00 -27.41
CA LYS A 43 23.33 -11.93 -27.78
C LYS A 43 23.81 -11.19 -29.02
N LEU A 44 22.88 -10.85 -29.91
CA LEU A 44 23.13 -10.06 -31.10
C LEU A 44 22.32 -8.77 -31.03
N VAL A 45 22.99 -7.62 -31.07
CA VAL A 45 22.32 -6.32 -31.16
C VAL A 45 22.06 -6.01 -32.63
N VAL A 46 20.83 -5.68 -32.98
CA VAL A 46 20.43 -5.27 -34.33
C VAL A 46 19.65 -3.96 -34.30
N THR A 47 19.76 -3.19 -35.35
CA THR A 47 19.00 -1.95 -35.55
C THR A 47 17.94 -2.20 -36.61
N LEU A 48 16.66 -1.98 -36.28
CA LEU A 48 15.52 -2.30 -37.14
C LEU A 48 14.52 -1.14 -37.17
N ASP A 49 13.92 -0.92 -38.33
CA ASP A 49 12.81 0.01 -38.46
C ASP A 49 11.51 -0.67 -38.02
N THR A 50 10.85 -0.06 -37.04
CA THR A 50 9.53 -0.44 -36.55
C THR A 50 8.47 -0.37 -37.66
N PRO A 51 7.27 -0.95 -37.44
CA PRO A 51 6.12 -0.73 -38.32
C PRO A 51 5.74 0.75 -38.50
N HIS A 52 6.15 1.62 -37.58
CA HIS A 52 5.87 3.06 -37.58
C HIS A 52 6.99 3.91 -38.19
N GLN A 53 7.99 3.29 -38.83
CA GLN A 53 9.15 3.96 -39.46
C GLN A 53 10.10 4.65 -38.46
N GLU A 54 10.03 4.29 -37.19
CA GLU A 54 11.03 4.66 -36.18
C GLU A 54 12.10 3.57 -36.12
N THR A 55 13.37 3.94 -36.01
CA THR A 55 14.47 3.00 -35.90
C THR A 55 14.75 2.68 -34.42
N ILE A 56 14.75 1.39 -34.07
CA ILE A 56 15.02 0.91 -32.70
C ILE A 56 16.16 -0.09 -32.68
N GLU A 57 16.87 -0.14 -31.55
CA GLU A 57 17.88 -1.15 -31.27
C GLU A 57 17.25 -2.31 -30.49
N ILE A 58 17.45 -3.54 -30.96
CA ILE A 58 16.90 -4.75 -30.35
C ILE A 58 18.01 -5.75 -30.08
N THR A 59 18.08 -6.25 -28.85
CA THR A 59 19.00 -7.33 -28.47
C THR A 59 18.34 -8.69 -28.66
N LEU A 60 18.80 -9.46 -29.63
CA LEU A 60 18.33 -10.81 -29.93
C LEU A 60 19.13 -11.87 -29.18
N ASN A 61 18.48 -12.96 -28.80
CA ASN A 61 19.15 -14.20 -28.44
C ASN A 61 19.68 -14.86 -29.72
N LEU A 62 21.00 -15.00 -29.80
CA LEU A 62 21.71 -15.53 -30.97
C LEU A 62 21.29 -16.97 -31.29
N ASN A 63 20.94 -17.77 -30.28
CA ASN A 63 20.61 -19.18 -30.43
C ASN A 63 19.13 -19.45 -30.72
N SER A 64 18.30 -18.41 -30.71
CA SER A 64 16.87 -18.51 -30.99
C SER A 64 16.57 -18.09 -32.43
N ASP A 65 15.50 -18.62 -33.00
CA ASP A 65 14.94 -18.11 -34.25
C ASP A 65 14.20 -16.76 -34.02
N PRO A 66 13.78 -16.05 -35.09
CA PRO A 66 13.06 -14.79 -34.92
C PRO A 66 11.75 -14.95 -34.16
N ALA A 67 10.99 -16.02 -34.40
CA ALA A 67 9.72 -16.27 -33.73
C ALA A 67 9.90 -16.44 -32.22
N SER A 68 10.91 -17.17 -31.79
CA SER A 68 11.26 -17.39 -30.38
C SER A 68 11.76 -16.10 -29.71
N ASN A 69 12.52 -15.28 -30.44
CA ASN A 69 12.94 -13.95 -29.97
C ASN A 69 11.76 -13.00 -29.75
N ALA A 70 10.74 -13.04 -30.61
CA ALA A 70 9.51 -12.28 -30.44
C ALA A 70 8.61 -12.88 -29.33
N GLN A 71 8.46 -14.20 -29.30
CA GLN A 71 7.60 -14.92 -28.36
C GLN A 71 8.01 -14.65 -26.90
N SER A 72 9.30 -14.76 -26.58
CA SER A 72 9.82 -14.47 -25.23
C SER A 72 9.50 -13.05 -24.76
N ARG A 73 9.45 -12.07 -25.67
CA ARG A 73 9.06 -10.70 -25.36
C ARG A 73 7.57 -10.56 -25.12
N TYR A 74 6.72 -11.21 -25.94
CA TYR A 74 5.28 -11.23 -25.70
C TYR A 74 4.94 -11.87 -24.37
N GLU A 75 5.60 -12.98 -24.01
CA GLU A 75 5.44 -13.65 -22.72
C GLU A 75 5.84 -12.73 -21.58
N LYS A 76 7.03 -12.13 -21.63
CA LYS A 76 7.46 -11.16 -20.63
C LYS A 76 6.50 -9.97 -20.50
N ALA A 77 6.02 -9.42 -21.62
CA ALA A 77 5.06 -8.33 -21.63
C ALA A 77 3.71 -8.74 -21.02
N LYS A 78 3.27 -9.98 -21.23
CA LYS A 78 2.06 -10.54 -20.62
C LYS A 78 2.21 -10.72 -19.12
N ASP A 79 3.35 -11.23 -18.66
CA ASP A 79 3.63 -11.40 -17.24
C ASP A 79 3.66 -10.04 -16.53
N LEU A 80 4.39 -9.07 -17.09
CA LEU A 80 4.42 -7.68 -16.58
C LEU A 80 3.03 -7.02 -16.59
N LYS A 81 2.20 -7.25 -17.60
CA LYS A 81 0.82 -6.75 -17.63
C LYS A 81 -0.02 -7.35 -16.50
N THR A 82 0.13 -8.64 -16.25
CA THR A 82 -0.58 -9.34 -15.17
C THR A 82 -0.14 -8.82 -13.80
N GLU A 83 1.17 -8.57 -13.63
CA GLU A 83 1.72 -7.96 -12.42
C GLU A 83 1.19 -6.53 -12.20
N LEU A 84 1.17 -5.71 -13.26
CA LEU A 84 0.65 -4.34 -13.20
C LEU A 84 -0.85 -4.31 -12.88
N GLU A 85 -1.65 -5.20 -13.46
CA GLU A 85 -3.09 -5.34 -13.14
C GLU A 85 -3.26 -5.74 -11.67
N ARG A 86 -2.46 -6.70 -11.18
CA ARG A 86 -2.49 -7.10 -9.77
C ARG A 86 -2.12 -5.94 -8.83
N GLU A 87 -1.09 -5.16 -9.15
CA GLU A 87 -0.74 -3.97 -8.36
C GLU A 87 -1.88 -2.94 -8.32
N ARG A 88 -2.53 -2.70 -9.47
CA ARG A 88 -3.69 -1.79 -9.55
C ARG A 88 -4.88 -2.31 -8.75
N ASP A 89 -5.18 -3.60 -8.82
CA ASP A 89 -6.25 -4.23 -8.05
C ASP A 89 -5.99 -4.14 -6.55
N ILE A 90 -4.74 -4.37 -6.14
CA ILE A 90 -4.29 -4.20 -4.75
C ILE A 90 -4.54 -2.76 -4.32
N VAL A 91 -4.03 -1.76 -5.04
CA VAL A 91 -4.26 -0.33 -4.76
C VAL A 91 -5.75 0.00 -4.69
N GLY A 92 -6.55 -0.59 -5.58
CA GLY A 92 -8.00 -0.44 -5.61
C GLY A 92 -8.73 -0.94 -4.36
N GLN A 93 -8.16 -1.87 -3.58
CA GLN A 93 -8.80 -2.41 -2.36
C GLN A 93 -9.08 -1.33 -1.29
N LEU A 94 -8.28 -0.26 -1.25
CA LEU A 94 -8.52 0.85 -0.31
C LEU A 94 -9.41 1.96 -0.86
N ALA A 95 -9.77 1.94 -2.14
CA ALA A 95 -10.63 2.97 -2.74
C ALA A 95 -11.97 3.19 -1.99
N PRO A 96 -12.62 2.17 -1.38
CA PRO A 96 -13.82 2.36 -0.58
C PRO A 96 -13.59 3.05 0.77
N LEU A 97 -12.36 3.06 1.28
CA LEU A 97 -12.02 3.61 2.60
C LEU A 97 -11.67 5.10 2.47
N PRO A 98 -12.32 6.01 3.22
CA PRO A 98 -11.92 7.42 3.21
C PRO A 98 -10.45 7.62 3.63
N VAL A 99 -9.73 8.50 2.94
CA VAL A 99 -8.33 8.88 3.19
C VAL A 99 -8.22 9.72 4.48
N THR A 100 -8.40 9.07 5.63
CA THR A 100 -8.24 9.70 6.94
C THR A 100 -7.95 8.65 8.01
N PRO A 101 -7.06 8.91 8.97
CA PRO A 101 -6.77 7.97 10.05
C PRO A 101 -8.02 7.54 10.84
N VAL A 102 -8.99 8.43 11.00
CA VAL A 102 -10.22 8.14 11.74
C VAL A 102 -11.05 7.04 11.08
N ALA A 103 -11.02 6.91 9.74
CA ALA A 103 -11.75 5.85 9.04
C ALA A 103 -11.20 4.46 9.39
N TYR A 104 -9.87 4.32 9.44
CA TYR A 104 -9.22 3.10 9.92
C TYR A 104 -9.65 2.79 11.36
N LEU A 105 -9.59 3.80 12.24
CA LEU A 105 -9.96 3.64 13.64
C LEU A 105 -11.43 3.21 13.81
N ILE A 106 -12.35 3.71 12.98
CA ILE A 106 -13.75 3.27 12.95
C ILE A 106 -13.83 1.78 12.59
N CYS A 107 -13.14 1.32 11.54
CA CYS A 107 -13.13 -0.10 11.17
C CYS A 107 -12.63 -0.98 12.32
N TYR A 108 -11.45 -0.69 12.87
CA TYR A 108 -10.89 -1.48 13.97
C TYR A 108 -11.76 -1.45 15.23
N HIS A 109 -12.36 -0.30 15.56
CA HIS A 109 -13.30 -0.20 16.68
C HIS A 109 -14.51 -1.11 16.46
N LEU A 110 -15.16 -1.01 15.31
CA LEU A 110 -16.35 -1.80 14.99
C LEU A 110 -16.06 -3.30 14.90
N ASN A 111 -14.86 -3.69 14.47
CA ASN A 111 -14.40 -5.08 14.55
C ASN A 111 -14.35 -5.59 15.99
N ALA A 112 -13.80 -4.77 16.90
CA ALA A 112 -13.64 -5.16 18.30
C ALA A 112 -14.98 -5.24 19.05
N VAL A 113 -15.94 -4.35 18.73
CA VAL A 113 -17.19 -4.23 19.49
C VAL A 113 -18.43 -4.76 18.79
N GLU A 114 -18.30 -5.26 17.55
CA GLU A 114 -19.36 -5.86 16.72
C GLU A 114 -20.53 -4.93 16.38
N GLY A 115 -20.39 -3.63 16.68
CA GLY A 115 -21.33 -2.59 16.31
C GLY A 115 -21.31 -1.41 17.27
N ASN A 116 -21.54 -0.19 16.77
CA ASN A 116 -21.65 1.00 17.62
C ASN A 116 -22.38 2.13 16.89
N TYR A 117 -22.71 3.21 17.60
CA TYR A 117 -23.31 4.41 17.02
C TYR A 117 -22.31 5.58 17.04
N PRO A 118 -22.42 6.56 16.10
CA PRO A 118 -21.40 7.58 15.88
C PRO A 118 -20.98 8.38 17.13
N ARG A 119 -21.94 8.77 17.98
CA ARG A 119 -21.64 9.53 19.20
C ARG A 119 -20.79 8.74 20.20
N SER A 120 -21.05 7.44 20.37
CA SER A 120 -20.22 6.60 21.23
C SER A 120 -18.83 6.37 20.64
N MET A 121 -18.76 6.09 19.33
CA MET A 121 -17.48 5.94 18.63
C MET A 121 -16.61 7.20 18.75
N ALA A 122 -17.19 8.39 18.55
CA ALA A 122 -16.49 9.66 18.70
C ALA A 122 -15.77 9.78 20.06
N GLY A 123 -16.40 9.35 21.15
CA GLY A 123 -15.78 9.33 22.48
C GLY A 123 -14.62 8.35 22.61
N HIS A 124 -14.74 7.15 22.05
CA HIS A 124 -13.64 6.15 22.08
C HIS A 124 -12.46 6.51 21.16
N LEU A 125 -12.75 7.20 20.07
CA LEU A 125 -11.77 7.57 19.06
C LEU A 125 -11.13 8.94 19.32
N ASP A 126 -11.58 9.67 20.35
CA ASP A 126 -11.24 11.08 20.57
C ASP A 126 -11.40 11.90 19.28
N ALA A 127 -12.50 11.67 18.57
CA ALA A 127 -12.79 12.28 17.29
C ALA A 127 -14.06 13.13 17.36
N ARG A 128 -14.21 14.08 16.44
CA ARG A 128 -15.42 14.91 16.39
C ARG A 128 -16.62 14.06 15.96
N ARG A 129 -17.76 14.25 16.65
CA ARG A 129 -18.98 13.49 16.36
C ARG A 129 -19.46 13.68 14.91
N GLU A 130 -19.46 14.93 14.40
CA GLU A 130 -19.87 15.17 13.01
C GLU A 130 -18.99 14.40 12.03
N GLN A 131 -17.67 14.40 12.25
CA GLN A 131 -16.73 13.67 11.40
C GLN A 131 -17.00 12.16 11.41
N VAL A 132 -17.22 11.57 12.59
CA VAL A 132 -17.52 10.12 12.69
C VAL A 132 -18.84 9.80 12.00
N ASP A 133 -19.88 10.63 12.16
CA ASP A 133 -21.18 10.44 11.52
C ASP A 133 -21.08 10.48 9.98
N GLU A 134 -20.36 11.47 9.44
CA GLU A 134 -20.09 11.59 8.01
C GLU A 134 -19.29 10.42 7.46
N LEU A 135 -18.25 9.98 8.19
CA LEU A 135 -17.45 8.83 7.79
C LEU A 135 -18.27 7.55 7.78
N CYS A 136 -19.11 7.32 8.78
CA CYS A 136 -19.99 6.16 8.81
C CYS A 136 -20.92 6.12 7.60
N LYS A 137 -21.53 7.24 7.21
CA LYS A 137 -22.39 7.34 6.02
C LYS A 137 -21.63 7.07 4.72
N LYS A 138 -20.42 7.64 4.59
CA LYS A 138 -19.56 7.42 3.41
C LYS A 138 -19.16 5.95 3.29
N MET A 139 -18.72 5.36 4.39
CA MET A 139 -18.29 3.96 4.45
C MET A 139 -19.46 2.98 4.29
N GLU A 140 -20.67 3.33 4.76
CA GLU A 140 -21.90 2.58 4.45
C GLU A 140 -22.19 2.60 2.95
N THR A 141 -22.14 3.79 2.33
CA THR A 141 -22.36 3.94 0.87
C THR A 141 -21.32 3.17 0.06
N ALA A 142 -20.07 3.13 0.54
CA ALA A 142 -18.98 2.38 -0.05
C ALA A 142 -19.03 0.86 0.25
N GLY A 143 -20.02 0.40 1.01
CA GLY A 143 -20.25 -1.01 1.34
C GLY A 143 -19.34 -1.56 2.44
N LEU A 144 -18.52 -0.74 3.11
CA LEU A 144 -17.65 -1.19 4.21
C LEU A 144 -18.39 -1.36 5.54
N LEU A 145 -19.48 -0.60 5.73
CA LEU A 145 -20.34 -0.68 6.91
C LEU A 145 -21.76 -1.03 6.50
N GLU A 146 -22.49 -1.61 7.44
CA GLU A 146 -23.93 -1.84 7.30
C GLU A 146 -24.69 -1.39 8.55
N ARG A 147 -25.95 -0.98 8.36
CA ARG A 147 -26.84 -0.60 9.46
C ARG A 147 -27.37 -1.83 10.17
N VAL A 148 -27.49 -1.74 11.49
CA VAL A 148 -28.09 -2.81 12.30
C VAL A 148 -29.62 -2.60 12.33
N GLU A 149 -30.37 -3.41 11.57
CA GLU A 149 -31.84 -3.37 11.52
C GLU A 149 -32.50 -3.57 12.91
N SER A 150 -33.57 -2.81 13.17
CA SER A 150 -34.07 -2.52 14.51
C SER A 150 -35.37 -3.23 14.89
N GLY A 151 -35.35 -3.82 16.09
CA GLY A 151 -36.51 -3.96 16.98
C GLY A 151 -36.03 -3.93 18.43
N THR A 152 -34.98 -4.71 18.69
CA THR A 152 -34.20 -4.73 19.92
C THR A 152 -32.74 -5.03 19.57
N VAL A 153 -31.78 -4.22 20.02
CA VAL A 153 -30.36 -4.61 19.97
C VAL A 153 -29.96 -5.17 21.33
N LYS A 154 -29.90 -6.50 21.43
CA LYS A 154 -29.43 -7.21 22.63
C LYS A 154 -27.90 -7.11 22.74
N GLN A 155 -27.35 -7.11 23.96
CA GLN A 155 -25.89 -7.06 24.20
C GLN A 155 -25.11 -8.12 23.40
N ARG A 156 -25.68 -9.32 23.22
CA ARG A 156 -25.12 -10.39 22.37
C ARG A 156 -24.89 -10.04 20.89
N ARG A 157 -25.46 -8.93 20.39
CA ARG A 157 -25.30 -8.45 19.00
C ARG A 157 -24.36 -7.24 18.90
N VAL A 158 -24.03 -6.62 20.04
CA VAL A 158 -23.18 -5.42 20.13
C VAL A 158 -22.51 -5.39 21.49
N LYS A 159 -21.19 -5.63 21.54
CA LYS A 159 -20.40 -5.74 22.78
C LYS A 159 -20.16 -4.41 23.49
N ALA A 160 -20.24 -3.27 22.79
CA ALA A 160 -20.08 -1.93 23.37
C ALA A 160 -21.23 -1.48 24.32
N LYS A 161 -22.21 -2.34 24.60
CA LYS A 161 -23.39 -2.01 25.42
C LYS A 161 -23.14 -2.22 26.91
N GLN A 162 -23.63 -1.28 27.72
CA GLN A 162 -23.70 -1.39 29.19
C GLN A 162 -25.08 -1.88 29.71
N ALA A 163 -26.14 -1.90 28.89
CA ALA A 163 -27.49 -2.30 29.30
C ALA A 163 -28.07 -3.40 28.38
N ASP A 164 -28.91 -4.27 28.96
CA ASP A 164 -29.39 -5.52 28.35
C ASP A 164 -30.38 -5.31 27.18
N GLU A 165 -31.18 -4.25 27.24
CA GLU A 165 -32.13 -3.86 26.18
C GLU A 165 -32.29 -2.33 26.11
N VAL A 166 -32.14 -1.75 24.92
CA VAL A 166 -32.36 -0.30 24.68
C VAL A 166 -33.21 -0.14 23.43
N ARG A 167 -34.34 0.59 23.53
CA ARG A 167 -35.13 1.03 22.37
C ARG A 167 -34.24 1.95 21.52
N GLN A 168 -34.07 1.64 20.24
CA GLN A 168 -33.14 2.39 19.38
C GLN A 168 -33.65 3.83 19.16
N HIS A 169 -32.92 4.83 19.65
CA HIS A 169 -33.06 6.24 19.25
C HIS A 169 -31.93 6.70 18.30
N HIS A 170 -30.99 5.81 17.98
CA HIS A 170 -29.78 6.11 17.21
C HIS A 170 -29.51 5.03 16.17
N THR A 171 -28.97 5.42 15.02
CA THR A 171 -28.46 4.50 14.00
C THR A 171 -27.19 3.82 14.49
N TYR A 172 -27.19 2.48 14.48
CA TYR A 172 -26.01 1.67 14.76
C TYR A 172 -25.43 1.14 13.44
N TYR A 173 -24.09 1.13 13.39
CA TYR A 173 -23.28 0.58 12.31
C TYR A 173 -22.52 -0.63 12.82
N ARG A 174 -22.26 -1.60 11.93
CA ARG A 174 -21.27 -2.67 12.10
C ARG A 174 -20.47 -2.82 10.81
N LEU A 175 -19.32 -3.50 10.87
CA LEU A 175 -18.60 -3.87 9.66
C LEU A 175 -19.46 -4.79 8.80
N SER A 176 -19.47 -4.54 7.50
CA SER A 176 -19.99 -5.48 6.52
C SER A 176 -18.98 -6.62 6.29
N ARG A 177 -19.33 -7.56 5.42
CA ARG A 177 -18.39 -8.60 4.97
C ARG A 177 -17.19 -8.00 4.23
N GLU A 178 -17.43 -6.99 3.39
CA GLU A 178 -16.41 -6.26 2.65
C GLU A 178 -15.49 -5.49 3.63
N GLY A 179 -16.05 -4.90 4.68
CA GLY A 179 -15.28 -4.28 5.76
C GLY A 179 -14.39 -5.26 6.53
N ASP A 180 -14.87 -6.48 6.81
CA ASP A 180 -14.07 -7.54 7.42
C ASP A 180 -12.93 -7.99 6.50
N HIS A 181 -13.23 -8.21 5.21
CA HIS A 181 -12.21 -8.55 4.21
C HIS A 181 -11.14 -7.45 4.09
N LEU A 182 -11.55 -6.18 4.14
CA LEU A 182 -10.61 -5.06 4.15
C LEU A 182 -9.66 -5.14 5.34
N LEU A 183 -10.16 -5.40 6.55
CA LEU A 183 -9.29 -5.52 7.74
C LEU A 183 -8.33 -6.70 7.65
N ARG A 184 -8.73 -7.83 7.06
CA ARG A 184 -7.82 -8.96 6.79
C ARG A 184 -6.72 -8.56 5.81
N PHE A 185 -7.09 -7.87 4.73
CA PHE A 185 -6.13 -7.33 3.77
C PHE A 185 -5.14 -6.38 4.45
N LEU A 186 -5.59 -5.52 5.37
CA LEU A 186 -4.71 -4.60 6.12
C LEU A 186 -3.69 -5.30 7.03
N ASP A 187 -3.89 -6.57 7.41
CA ASP A 187 -2.94 -7.36 8.18
C ASP A 187 -1.91 -8.10 7.28
N GLU A 188 -2.14 -8.12 5.97
CA GLU A 188 -1.23 -8.69 4.98
C GLU A 188 -0.15 -7.67 4.55
N PRO A 189 1.04 -8.14 4.12
CA PRO A 189 2.11 -7.24 3.68
C PRO A 189 1.71 -6.25 2.58
N ASN A 190 0.85 -6.67 1.64
CA ASN A 190 0.38 -5.81 0.56
C ASN A 190 -0.59 -4.73 1.06
N GLY A 191 -1.45 -5.06 2.03
CA GLY A 191 -2.35 -4.07 2.63
C GLY A 191 -1.59 -3.06 3.47
N GLN A 192 -0.61 -3.50 4.25
CA GLN A 192 0.31 -2.65 5.00
C GLN A 192 1.06 -1.65 4.11
N GLN A 193 1.62 -2.12 2.99
CA GLN A 193 2.24 -1.24 1.99
C GLN A 193 1.22 -0.25 1.41
N ASN A 194 0.01 -0.70 1.14
CA ASN A 194 -1.04 0.14 0.61
C ASN A 194 -1.56 1.20 1.59
N VAL A 195 -1.52 0.95 2.90
CA VAL A 195 -1.81 2.00 3.89
C VAL A 195 -0.87 3.18 3.72
N LEU A 196 0.41 2.94 3.44
CA LEU A 196 1.39 4.01 3.24
C LEU A 196 1.19 4.76 1.91
N ARG A 197 0.65 4.09 0.87
CA ARG A 197 0.22 4.77 -0.37
C ARG A 197 -1.05 5.60 -0.14
N HIS A 198 -1.98 5.06 0.63
CA HIS A 198 -3.30 5.65 0.86
C HIS A 198 -3.26 6.80 1.87
N LEU A 199 -2.37 6.75 2.87
CA LEU A 199 -2.11 7.81 3.85
C LEU A 199 -0.68 8.34 3.66
N PRO A 200 -0.45 9.35 2.78
CA PRO A 200 0.88 9.91 2.53
C PRO A 200 1.58 10.41 3.81
N ASP A 201 0.85 11.04 4.73
CA ASP A 201 1.43 11.47 6.01
C ASP A 201 1.83 10.29 6.89
N GLY A 202 1.16 9.13 6.72
CA GLY A 202 1.56 7.87 7.35
C GLY A 202 2.91 7.38 6.84
N HIS A 203 3.16 7.49 5.53
CA HIS A 203 4.47 7.23 4.94
C HIS A 203 5.53 8.18 5.52
N THR A 204 5.25 9.48 5.58
CA THR A 204 6.15 10.48 6.18
C THR A 204 6.48 10.15 7.63
N LEU A 205 5.49 9.74 8.42
CA LEU A 205 5.67 9.35 9.82
C LEU A 205 6.55 8.09 9.95
N ILE A 206 6.30 7.04 9.16
CA ILE A 206 7.14 5.83 9.18
C ILE A 206 8.57 6.15 8.80
N GLN A 207 8.78 6.93 7.74
CA GLN A 207 10.11 7.37 7.31
C GLN A 207 10.83 8.13 8.44
N ARG A 208 10.12 9.03 9.12
CA ARG A 208 10.63 9.79 10.26
C ARG A 208 11.05 8.87 11.41
N LEU A 209 10.22 7.91 11.81
CA LEU A 209 10.54 6.97 12.88
C LEU A 209 11.68 6.01 12.49
N ALA A 210 11.70 5.51 11.25
CA ALA A 210 12.74 4.59 10.77
C ALA A 210 14.13 5.26 10.75
N ARG A 211 14.20 6.52 10.31
CA ARG A 211 15.46 7.29 10.24
C ARG A 211 15.82 7.94 11.57
N GLY A 212 14.82 8.35 12.33
CA GLY A 212 14.96 9.20 13.50
C GLY A 212 14.94 8.52 14.85
N GLY A 213 14.41 7.29 14.89
CA GLY A 213 14.16 6.52 16.10
C GLY A 213 12.89 6.94 16.84
N PRO A 214 12.78 6.60 18.14
CA PRO A 214 11.54 6.78 18.89
C PRO A 214 11.03 8.23 18.92
N ASP A 215 9.77 8.43 18.57
CA ASP A 215 9.11 9.75 18.57
C ASP A 215 7.67 9.67 19.13
N TYR A 216 7.03 10.82 19.39
CA TYR A 216 5.67 10.88 19.93
C TYR A 216 4.79 11.93 19.20
N PRO A 217 3.45 11.80 19.25
CA PRO A 217 2.56 12.55 18.37
C PRO A 217 2.72 14.06 18.40
N ARG A 218 2.91 14.67 19.58
CA ARG A 218 3.05 16.14 19.69
C ARG A 218 4.34 16.64 19.07
N MET A 219 5.44 15.91 19.24
CA MET A 219 6.71 16.28 18.61
C MET A 219 6.63 16.18 17.09
N THR A 220 6.02 15.12 16.56
CA THR A 220 5.79 14.98 15.12
C THR A 220 4.88 16.09 14.58
N ALA A 221 3.81 16.42 15.31
CA ALA A 221 2.91 17.52 14.94
C ALA A 221 3.64 18.87 14.88
N ASP A 222 4.40 19.22 15.92
CA ASP A 222 5.14 20.48 15.99
C ASP A 222 6.21 20.58 14.88
N GLU A 223 6.87 19.47 14.56
CA GLU A 223 7.98 19.45 13.58
C GLU A 223 7.51 19.41 12.13
N LEU A 224 6.33 18.84 11.86
CA LEU A 224 5.74 18.75 10.53
C LEU A 224 4.70 19.84 10.25
N ASP A 225 4.49 20.77 11.20
CA ASP A 225 3.44 21.80 11.15
C ASP A 225 2.05 21.20 10.86
N MET A 226 1.73 20.12 11.59
CA MET A 226 0.47 19.38 11.46
C MET A 226 -0.40 19.52 12.70
N GLU A 227 -1.71 19.37 12.52
CA GLU A 227 -2.65 19.40 13.65
C GLU A 227 -2.42 18.18 14.57
N PHE A 228 -2.38 18.43 15.89
CA PHE A 228 -2.00 17.43 16.88
C PHE A 228 -2.96 16.24 16.92
N GLU A 229 -4.27 16.46 16.91
CA GLU A 229 -5.25 15.38 16.96
C GLU A 229 -5.19 14.50 15.70
N TYR A 230 -5.00 15.10 14.51
CA TYR A 230 -4.75 14.38 13.27
C TYR A 230 -3.53 13.46 13.38
N VAL A 231 -2.38 13.99 13.83
CA VAL A 231 -1.17 13.19 14.02
C VAL A 231 -1.38 12.10 15.07
N ARG A 232 -2.07 12.40 16.18
CA ARG A 232 -2.43 11.42 17.20
C ARG A 232 -3.29 10.30 16.63
N HIS A 233 -4.30 10.60 15.81
CA HIS A 233 -5.10 9.58 15.12
C HIS A 233 -4.27 8.79 14.11
N LEU A 234 -3.33 9.42 13.42
CA LEU A 234 -2.42 8.76 12.48
C LEU A 234 -1.53 7.72 13.19
N TYR A 235 -0.91 8.07 14.33
CA TYR A 235 -0.18 7.11 15.16
C TYR A 235 -1.07 5.94 15.60
N ARG A 236 -2.30 6.23 16.06
CA ARG A 236 -3.24 5.18 16.47
C ARG A 236 -3.62 4.27 15.30
N ALA A 237 -3.87 4.81 14.12
CA ALA A 237 -4.24 4.04 12.93
C ALA A 237 -3.08 3.13 12.48
N LEU A 238 -1.87 3.68 12.36
CA LEU A 238 -0.68 2.90 11.99
C LEU A 238 -0.37 1.81 13.02
N ARG A 239 -0.63 2.07 14.31
CA ARG A 239 -0.50 1.05 15.37
C ARG A 239 -1.52 -0.07 15.21
N GLN A 240 -2.78 0.24 14.91
CA GLN A 240 -3.81 -0.78 14.68
C GLN A 240 -3.52 -1.65 13.45
N VAL A 241 -2.91 -1.07 12.41
CA VAL A 241 -2.44 -1.80 11.22
C VAL A 241 -1.17 -2.64 11.51
N GLY A 242 -0.46 -2.33 12.60
CA GLY A 242 0.75 -3.04 13.02
C GLY A 242 2.06 -2.51 12.42
N LEU A 243 2.04 -1.31 11.83
CA LEU A 243 3.21 -0.66 11.23
C LEU A 243 4.12 0.01 12.27
N ILE A 244 3.54 0.41 13.40
CA ILE A 244 4.28 0.96 14.54
C ILE A 244 3.83 0.29 15.83
N THR A 245 4.69 0.34 16.84
CA THR A 245 4.37 -0.09 18.21
C THR A 245 4.85 0.93 19.22
N GLU A 246 4.37 0.82 20.46
CA GLU A 246 4.89 1.64 21.55
C GLU A 246 6.32 1.21 21.88
N TYR A 247 7.19 2.19 22.09
CA TYR A 247 8.52 1.93 22.63
C TYR A 247 8.38 1.45 24.08
N GLU A 248 9.08 0.38 24.47
CA GLU A 248 8.97 -0.21 25.82
C GLU A 248 10.09 0.24 26.77
N GLY A 249 11.22 0.72 26.25
CA GLY A 249 12.37 1.13 27.08
C GLY A 249 12.03 2.30 28.00
N SER A 250 12.60 2.33 29.21
CA SER A 250 12.35 3.39 30.21
C SER A 250 13.06 4.71 29.86
N THR A 251 14.17 4.63 29.13
CA THR A 251 15.00 5.76 28.72
C THR A 251 15.37 5.59 27.25
N ILE A 252 15.26 6.66 26.46
CA ILE A 252 15.69 6.68 25.07
C ILE A 252 17.13 7.21 25.04
N LYS A 253 18.07 6.41 24.55
CA LYS A 253 19.49 6.77 24.48
C LYS A 253 19.80 7.67 23.28
N ALA A 254 20.90 8.40 23.34
CA ALA A 254 21.39 9.21 22.22
C ALA A 254 21.51 8.43 20.90
N THR A 255 21.95 7.17 20.96
CA THR A 255 22.11 6.29 19.79
C THR A 255 20.78 5.95 19.11
N GLU A 256 19.68 5.98 19.87
CA GLU A 256 18.33 5.72 19.38
C GLU A 256 17.67 7.00 18.87
N ARG A 257 18.04 8.18 19.39
CA ARG A 257 17.39 9.45 19.07
C ARG A 257 18.18 10.28 18.06
N LYS A 258 18.04 9.95 16.79
CA LYS A 258 18.81 10.57 15.69
C LYS A 258 18.29 11.95 15.28
N LEU A 259 16.98 12.20 15.36
CA LEU A 259 16.40 13.49 14.95
C LEU A 259 16.64 14.62 15.95
N LYS A 260 16.76 14.30 17.24
CA LYS A 260 17.06 15.29 18.30
C LYS A 260 18.03 14.68 19.32
N PRO A 261 19.32 14.58 19.00
CA PRO A 261 20.30 13.94 19.86
C PRO A 261 20.32 14.58 21.26
N LYS A 262 20.15 13.74 22.28
CA LYS A 262 20.33 14.07 23.70
C LYS A 262 20.94 12.85 24.36
N ASP A 263 21.80 13.07 25.36
CA ASP A 263 22.51 11.99 26.06
C ASP A 263 21.52 10.93 26.55
N GLU A 264 20.47 11.37 27.25
CA GLU A 264 19.37 10.52 27.70
C GLU A 264 18.04 11.30 27.72
N THR A 265 16.94 10.61 27.41
CA THR A 265 15.58 11.13 27.58
C THR A 265 14.75 10.17 28.42
N HIS A 266 14.41 10.58 29.65
CA HIS A 266 13.40 9.90 30.46
C HIS A 266 12.02 10.14 29.88
N ARG A 267 11.24 9.07 29.72
CA ARG A 267 9.92 9.13 29.09
C ARG A 267 8.89 9.79 29.99
N LYS A 268 8.30 10.89 29.50
CA LYS A 268 7.09 11.53 30.06
C LYS A 268 5.84 11.28 29.20
N HIS A 269 6.01 10.67 28.03
CA HIS A 269 4.98 10.47 27.02
C HIS A 269 5.07 9.04 26.45
N THR A 270 4.03 8.63 25.74
CA THR A 270 4.06 7.41 24.92
C THR A 270 4.85 7.69 23.65
N TYR A 271 5.99 7.04 23.51
CA TYR A 271 6.82 7.06 22.31
C TYR A 271 6.53 5.82 21.49
N TYR A 272 6.75 5.92 20.18
CA TYR A 272 6.50 4.86 19.22
C TYR A 272 7.74 4.60 18.37
N ILE A 273 7.86 3.37 17.90
CA ILE A 273 8.89 2.91 16.96
C ILE A 273 8.23 2.16 15.80
N VAL A 274 8.94 2.08 14.67
CA VAL A 274 8.53 1.25 13.53
C VAL A 274 8.69 -0.22 13.90
N THR A 275 7.76 -1.07 13.48
CA THR A 275 7.88 -2.54 13.58
C THR A 275 8.65 -3.10 12.39
N ASP A 276 9.10 -4.36 12.45
CA ASP A 276 9.72 -5.01 11.28
C ASP A 276 8.81 -4.98 10.05
N ARG A 277 7.50 -5.17 10.27
CA ARG A 277 6.45 -5.06 9.24
C ARG A 277 6.35 -3.65 8.66
N GLY A 278 6.40 -2.62 9.51
CA GLY A 278 6.39 -1.23 9.07
C GLY A 278 7.62 -0.85 8.26
N ASP A 279 8.79 -1.33 8.66
CA ASP A 279 10.04 -1.06 7.98
C ASP A 279 10.13 -1.79 6.63
N GLU A 280 9.65 -3.04 6.57
CA GLU A 280 9.52 -3.78 5.31
C GLU A 280 8.53 -3.11 4.35
N ALA A 281 7.34 -2.72 4.83
CA ALA A 281 6.34 -2.01 4.02
C ALA A 281 6.89 -0.70 3.45
N PHE A 282 7.67 0.04 4.24
CA PHE A 282 8.35 1.25 3.81
C PHE A 282 9.43 0.96 2.77
N ARG A 283 10.34 0.00 3.02
CA ARG A 283 11.42 -0.36 2.09
C ARG A 283 10.91 -0.82 0.73
N ARG A 284 9.79 -1.54 0.68
CA ARG A 284 9.16 -1.97 -0.58
C ARG A 284 8.57 -0.82 -1.41
N LEU A 285 8.37 0.36 -0.84
CA LEU A 285 7.92 1.56 -1.57
C LEU A 285 9.09 2.41 -2.09
N GLU A 286 10.23 2.37 -1.41
CA GLU A 286 11.42 3.14 -1.77
C GLU A 286 12.28 2.45 -2.85
N GLY A 287 12.06 1.15 -3.12
CA GLY A 287 12.74 0.36 -4.15
C GLY A 287 11.96 0.27 -5.46
#